data_AF-A0A815CVN7-F1
#
_entry.id   AF-A0A815CVN7-F1
#
_cell.length_a   1.000
_cell.length_b   1.000
_cell.length_c   1.000
_cell.angle_alpha   90.00
_cell.angle_beta   90.00
_cell.angle_gamma   90.00
#
_symmetry.space_group_name_H-M   'P 1'
#
loop_
_entity.id
_entity.type
_entity.pdbx_description
1 polymer ?
#
loop_
_entity_poly.entity_id
_entity_poly.type
_entity_poly.pdbx_seq_one_letter_code
_entity_poly.pdbx_strand_id
1 'polypeptide(L)'
;MILLVVGILALFFIHILIICKLDPGKGFTCVTQADTTYFQVYIIIQVLLFAVVPPSLMMICGIITIKNMKRSRVVPISISRFNRTENQLGQMLFFQVGAHILLTLPTSVSYLIGALPNPVRSTSTYAFAAVICQMLFTFSIGMPFFSYILSSRVYRKQLKRLIYKTFRKRVDNQDDPSANQNTIHQGTAVAKP
;
A
#
# COMPACT_ATOMS: atom_id res chain seq x y z
N MET A 1 -8.04 -20.10 -11.53
CA MET A 1 -6.87 -19.31 -11.99
C MET A 1 -6.13 -18.63 -10.84
N ILE A 2 -6.78 -17.80 -10.01
CA ILE A 2 -6.11 -17.10 -8.89
C ILE A 2 -5.47 -18.09 -7.89
N LEU A 3 -6.20 -19.12 -7.46
CA LEU A 3 -5.66 -20.16 -6.56
C LEU A 3 -4.45 -20.90 -7.14
N LEU A 4 -4.44 -21.11 -8.46
CA LEU A 4 -3.34 -21.76 -9.16
C LEU A 4 -2.10 -20.85 -9.19
N VAL A 5 -2.28 -19.55 -9.46
CA VAL A 5 -1.19 -18.56 -9.41
C VAL A 5 -0.64 -18.42 -8.00
N VAL A 6 -1.51 -18.38 -6.98
CA VAL A 6 -1.10 -18.33 -5.57
C VAL A 6 -0.34 -19.59 -5.17
N GLY A 7 -0.80 -20.77 -5.61
CA GLY A 7 -0.10 -22.04 -5.37
C GLY A 7 1.30 -22.08 -5.98
N ILE A 8 1.45 -21.62 -7.23
CA ILE A 8 2.76 -21.52 -7.90
C ILE A 8 3.69 -20.55 -7.15
N LEU A 9 3.17 -19.38 -6.74
CA LEU A 9 3.96 -18.42 -5.97
C LEU A 9 4.38 -18.99 -4.61
N ALA A 10 3.49 -19.68 -3.89
CA ALA A 10 3.81 -20.31 -2.61
C ALA A 10 4.90 -21.38 -2.76
N LEU A 11 4.80 -22.23 -3.79
CA LEU A 11 5.84 -23.22 -4.12
C LEU A 11 7.20 -22.56 -4.43
N PHE A 12 7.18 -21.43 -5.14
CA PHE A 12 8.38 -20.66 -5.41
C PHE A 12 8.98 -20.07 -4.13
N PHE A 13 8.16 -19.56 -3.21
CA PHE A 13 8.63 -19.05 -1.91
C PHE A 13 9.25 -20.12 -1.01
N ILE A 14 8.80 -21.38 -1.09
CA ILE A 14 9.41 -22.49 -0.36
C ILE A 14 10.88 -22.68 -0.75
N HIS A 15 11.27 -22.32 -1.98
CA HIS A 15 12.66 -22.44 -2.42
C HIS A 15 13.61 -21.52 -1.64
N ILE A 16 13.10 -20.43 -1.03
CA ILE A 16 13.90 -19.57 -0.14
C ILE A 16 14.38 -20.36 1.09
N LEU A 17 13.55 -21.25 1.63
CA LEU A 17 13.90 -22.07 2.80
C LEU A 17 15.04 -23.05 2.48
N ILE A 18 15.14 -23.50 1.23
CA ILE A 18 16.19 -24.41 0.77
C ILE A 18 17.53 -23.65 0.59
N ILE A 19 17.46 -22.37 0.23
CA ILE A 19 18.62 -21.50 -0.03
C ILE A 19 19.22 -20.94 1.28
N CYS A 20 18.39 -20.73 2.30
CA CYS A 20 18.82 -20.26 3.60
C CYS A 20 19.46 -21.39 4.41
N LYS A 21 20.77 -21.27 4.68
CA LYS A 21 21.45 -22.15 5.63
C LYS A 21 21.69 -21.42 6.94
N LEU A 22 21.41 -22.11 8.05
CA LEU A 22 21.75 -21.63 9.37
C LEU A 22 23.21 -22.00 9.64
N ASP A 23 24.08 -21.00 9.83
CA ASP A 23 25.49 -21.23 10.17
C ASP A 23 25.65 -21.21 11.70
N PRO A 24 25.82 -22.37 12.36
CA PRO A 24 25.98 -22.43 13.81
C PRO A 24 27.30 -21.80 14.28
N GLY A 25 28.29 -21.59 13.39
CA GLY A 25 29.58 -21.01 13.73
C GLY A 25 29.59 -19.49 13.92
N LYS A 26 28.54 -18.79 13.51
CA LYS A 26 28.42 -17.32 13.57
C LYS A 26 27.21 -16.85 14.37
N GLY A 27 26.89 -17.56 15.46
CA GLY A 27 25.81 -17.17 16.38
C GLY A 27 24.40 -17.35 15.82
N PHE A 28 24.15 -18.44 15.08
CA PHE A 28 22.86 -18.71 14.42
C PHE A 28 22.42 -17.62 13.43
N THR A 29 23.38 -17.04 12.72
CA THR A 29 23.04 -16.11 11.64
C THR A 29 22.58 -16.89 10.42
N CYS A 30 21.48 -16.44 9.82
CA CYS A 30 20.97 -17.00 8.57
C CYS A 30 21.84 -16.47 7.42
N VAL A 31 22.66 -17.33 6.83
CA VAL A 31 23.55 -16.98 5.72
C VAL A 31 23.00 -17.59 4.45
N THR A 32 22.76 -16.75 3.44
CA THR A 32 22.35 -17.21 2.11
C THR A 32 23.58 -17.71 1.35
N GLN A 33 23.50 -18.94 0.83
CA GLN A 33 24.59 -19.56 0.08
C GLN A 33 24.67 -18.94 -1.33
N ALA A 34 25.34 -17.81 -1.41
CA ALA A 34 25.25 -16.92 -2.57
C ALA A 34 26.19 -17.24 -3.73
N ASP A 35 27.09 -18.21 -3.58
CA ASP A 35 28.06 -18.59 -4.61
C ASP A 35 27.55 -19.71 -5.53
N THR A 36 26.28 -20.11 -5.40
CA THR A 36 25.69 -21.15 -6.25
C THR A 36 25.00 -20.52 -7.47
N THR A 37 25.21 -21.10 -8.65
CA THR A 37 24.49 -20.71 -9.89
C THR A 37 22.97 -20.76 -9.71
N TYR A 38 22.49 -21.70 -8.87
CA TYR A 38 21.09 -21.82 -8.50
C TYR A 38 20.54 -20.54 -7.83
N PHE A 39 21.30 -19.94 -6.90
CA PHE A 39 20.91 -18.70 -6.24
C PHE A 39 20.81 -17.52 -7.23
N GLN A 40 21.75 -17.44 -8.18
CA GLN A 40 21.74 -16.41 -9.21
C GLN A 40 20.50 -16.52 -10.11
N VAL A 41 20.22 -17.73 -10.60
CA VAL A 41 19.02 -18.01 -11.41
C VAL A 41 17.75 -17.70 -10.62
N TYR A 42 17.70 -18.09 -9.35
CA TYR A 42 16.59 -17.80 -8.46
C TYR A 42 16.34 -16.29 -8.30
N ILE A 43 17.39 -15.50 -8.04
CA ILE A 43 17.27 -14.03 -7.93
C ILE A 43 16.78 -13.43 -9.25
N ILE A 44 17.32 -13.85 -10.39
CA ILE A 44 16.91 -13.32 -11.70
C ILE A 44 15.42 -13.58 -11.94
N ILE A 45 14.96 -14.82 -11.68
CA ILE A 45 13.54 -15.18 -11.80
C ILE A 45 12.69 -14.36 -10.82
N GLN A 46 13.16 -14.19 -9.58
CA GLN A 46 12.46 -13.41 -8.57
C GLN A 46 12.31 -11.94 -9.00
N VAL A 47 13.38 -11.32 -9.48
CA VAL A 47 13.34 -9.95 -10.02
C VAL A 47 12.36 -9.85 -11.18
N LEU A 48 12.36 -10.81 -12.11
CA LEU A 48 11.41 -10.83 -13.23
C LEU A 48 9.95 -10.91 -12.73
N LEU A 49 9.69 -11.81 -11.79
CA LEU A 49 8.35 -12.05 -11.24
C LEU A 49 7.81 -10.90 -10.38
N PHE A 50 8.67 -10.12 -9.72
CA PHE A 50 8.22 -9.00 -8.87
C PHE A 50 8.30 -7.64 -9.56
N ALA A 51 9.30 -7.42 -10.42
CA ALA A 51 9.51 -6.12 -11.06
C ALA A 51 8.79 -6.00 -12.41
N VAL A 52 8.63 -7.09 -13.16
CA VAL A 52 8.10 -7.03 -14.54
C VAL A 52 6.66 -7.50 -14.60
N VAL A 53 6.35 -8.67 -14.04
CA VAL A 53 5.03 -9.29 -14.18
C VAL A 53 3.91 -8.44 -13.55
N PRO A 54 4.02 -7.93 -12.30
CA PRO A 54 2.92 -7.22 -11.66
C PRO A 54 2.62 -5.87 -12.33
N PRO A 55 3.62 -5.00 -12.64
CA PRO A 55 3.35 -3.78 -13.38
C PRO A 55 2.78 -4.04 -14.78
N SER A 56 3.24 -5.09 -15.47
CA SER A 56 2.71 -5.46 -16.79
C SER A 56 1.25 -5.87 -16.72
N LEU A 57 0.89 -6.72 -15.76
CA LEU A 57 -0.50 -7.11 -15.53
C LEU A 57 -1.36 -5.91 -15.13
N MET A 58 -0.89 -5.03 -14.25
CA MET A 58 -1.60 -3.82 -13.87
C MET A 58 -1.81 -2.88 -15.06
N MET A 59 -0.81 -2.75 -15.95
CA MET A 59 -0.90 -1.93 -17.16
C MET A 59 -1.91 -2.52 -18.16
N ILE A 60 -1.86 -3.83 -18.41
CA ILE A 60 -2.80 -4.52 -19.31
C ILE A 60 -4.23 -4.39 -18.77
N CYS A 61 -4.45 -4.70 -17.49
CA CYS A 61 -5.75 -4.54 -16.85
C CYS A 61 -6.23 -3.08 -16.88
N GLY A 62 -5.34 -2.11 -16.68
CA GLY A 62 -5.64 -0.69 -16.79
C GLY A 62 -6.09 -0.29 -18.20
N ILE A 63 -5.38 -0.74 -19.24
CA ILE A 63 -5.72 -0.46 -20.64
C ILE A 63 -7.05 -1.10 -21.02
N ILE A 64 -7.28 -2.37 -20.63
CA ILE A 64 -8.55 -3.07 -20.88
C ILE A 64 -9.71 -2.33 -20.21
N THR A 65 -9.52 -1.88 -18.98
CA THR A 65 -10.52 -1.07 -18.25
C THR A 65 -10.85 0.21 -19.02
N ILE A 66 -9.85 0.95 -19.47
CA ILE A 66 -10.05 2.18 -20.27
C ILE A 66 -10.76 1.89 -21.60
N LYS A 67 -10.39 0.81 -22.31
CA LYS A 67 -11.04 0.43 -23.58
C LYS A 67 -12.51 0.08 -23.36
N ASN A 68 -12.82 -0.69 -22.32
CA ASN A 68 -14.20 -1.04 -21.98
C ASN A 68 -15.01 0.20 -21.58
N MET A 69 -14.43 1.12 -20.81
CA MET A 69 -15.08 2.39 -20.47
C MET A 69 -15.38 3.25 -21.70
N LYS A 70 -14.46 3.34 -22.66
CA LYS A 70 -14.70 4.08 -23.92
C LYS A 70 -15.83 3.44 -24.75
N ARG A 71 -16.00 2.12 -24.68
CA ARG A 71 -17.08 1.39 -25.37
C ARG A 71 -18.45 1.58 -24.70
N SER A 72 -18.50 1.67 -23.38
CA SER A 72 -19.75 1.87 -22.60
C SER A 72 -20.31 3.29 -22.61
N ARG A 73 -19.64 4.26 -23.28
CA ARG A 73 -20.04 5.68 -23.36
C ARG A 73 -21.37 5.96 -24.09
N VAL A 74 -22.03 4.94 -24.64
CA VAL A 74 -23.20 5.09 -25.52
C VAL A 74 -24.53 5.26 -24.75
N VAL A 75 -24.57 5.08 -23.42
CA VAL A 75 -25.82 5.21 -22.63
C VAL A 75 -25.82 6.51 -21.81
N PRO A 76 -26.73 7.50 -22.00
CA PRO A 76 -26.38 8.88 -21.69
C PRO A 76 -26.65 9.45 -20.28
N ILE A 77 -27.44 8.86 -19.37
CA ILE A 77 -28.08 9.70 -18.30
C ILE A 77 -27.69 9.37 -16.84
N SER A 78 -27.38 8.13 -16.45
CA SER A 78 -26.90 7.83 -15.08
C SER A 78 -25.36 7.77 -14.93
N ILE A 79 -24.64 7.86 -16.05
CA ILE A 79 -23.21 7.53 -16.15
C ILE A 79 -22.29 8.70 -15.74
N SER A 80 -22.78 9.95 -15.66
CA SER A 80 -21.96 11.14 -15.35
C SER A 80 -21.21 11.05 -14.00
N ARG A 81 -21.88 10.59 -12.92
CA ARG A 81 -21.20 10.36 -11.62
C ARG A 81 -20.28 9.14 -11.65
N PHE A 82 -20.67 8.10 -12.37
CA PHE A 82 -19.91 6.85 -12.47
C PHE A 82 -18.58 7.08 -13.21
N ASN A 83 -18.62 7.78 -14.35
CA ASN A 83 -17.46 8.20 -15.14
C ASN A 83 -16.43 9.00 -14.34
N ARG A 84 -16.89 9.86 -13.41
CA ARG A 84 -15.98 10.66 -12.58
C ARG A 84 -15.22 9.79 -11.58
N THR A 85 -15.87 8.78 -11.00
CA THR A 85 -15.25 7.84 -10.07
C THR A 85 -14.28 6.90 -10.81
N GLU A 86 -14.67 6.42 -11.99
CA GLU A 86 -13.82 5.52 -12.78
C GLU A 86 -12.58 6.20 -13.35
N ASN A 87 -12.68 7.45 -13.83
CA ASN A 87 -11.51 8.21 -14.27
C ASN A 87 -10.54 8.50 -13.10
N GLN A 88 -11.06 8.72 -11.90
CA GLN A 88 -10.24 8.84 -10.68
C GLN A 88 -9.56 7.52 -10.33
N LEU A 89 -10.27 6.39 -10.47
CA LEU A 89 -9.70 5.07 -10.24
C LEU A 89 -8.59 4.74 -11.25
N GLY A 90 -8.78 5.09 -12.53
CA GLY A 90 -7.76 4.95 -13.56
C GLY A 90 -6.51 5.79 -13.27
N GLN A 91 -6.68 7.07 -12.91
CA GLN A 91 -5.56 7.94 -12.53
C GLN A 91 -4.82 7.43 -11.29
N MET A 92 -5.54 6.89 -10.30
CA MET A 92 -4.96 6.28 -9.11
C MET A 92 -4.14 5.05 -9.46
N LEU A 93 -4.66 4.18 -10.34
CA LEU A 93 -3.96 2.98 -10.77
C LEU A 93 -2.66 3.33 -11.49
N PHE A 94 -2.67 4.30 -12.40
CA PHE A 94 -1.45 4.77 -13.08
C PHE A 94 -0.42 5.35 -12.13
N PHE A 95 -0.85 6.18 -11.17
CA PHE A 95 0.06 6.74 -10.16
C PHE A 95 0.65 5.63 -9.28
N GLN A 96 -0.17 4.66 -8.86
CA GLN A 96 0.26 3.53 -8.06
C GLN A 96 1.27 2.65 -8.81
N VAL A 97 1.02 2.35 -10.10
CA VAL A 97 1.96 1.58 -10.94
C VAL A 97 3.27 2.33 -11.11
N GLY A 98 3.22 3.64 -11.42
CA GLY A 98 4.42 4.45 -11.56
C GLY A 98 5.25 4.53 -10.28
N ALA A 99 4.60 4.78 -9.14
CA ALA A 99 5.26 4.81 -7.83
C ALA A 99 5.85 3.45 -7.46
N HIS A 100 5.13 2.35 -7.74
CA HIS A 100 5.63 1.00 -7.51
C HIS A 100 6.87 0.70 -8.34
N ILE A 101 6.89 1.04 -9.63
CA ILE A 101 8.08 0.86 -10.49
C ILE A 101 9.26 1.67 -9.93
N LEU A 102 9.06 2.96 -9.62
CA LEU A 102 10.11 3.83 -9.10
C LEU A 102 10.71 3.34 -7.78
N LEU A 103 9.90 2.79 -6.89
CA LEU A 103 10.35 2.29 -5.58
C LEU A 103 10.95 0.88 -5.64
N THR A 104 10.52 0.05 -6.58
CA THR A 104 10.95 -1.36 -6.67
C THR A 104 12.18 -1.54 -7.56
N LEU A 105 12.43 -0.61 -8.49
CA LEU A 105 13.54 -0.68 -9.43
C LEU A 105 14.92 -0.58 -8.74
N PRO A 106 15.16 0.35 -7.78
CA PRO A 106 16.43 0.38 -7.03
C PRO A 106 16.73 -0.94 -6.31
N THR A 107 15.71 -1.54 -5.71
CA THR A 107 15.82 -2.84 -5.02
C THR A 107 16.13 -3.96 -6.00
N SER A 108 15.46 -3.98 -7.15
CA SER A 108 15.71 -4.98 -8.21
C SER A 108 17.14 -4.90 -8.75
N VAL A 109 17.64 -3.67 -8.97
CA VAL A 109 19.03 -3.44 -9.40
C VAL A 109 20.01 -3.87 -8.32
N SER A 110 19.74 -3.57 -7.05
CA SER A 110 20.60 -3.99 -5.94
C SER A 110 20.70 -5.52 -5.85
N TYR A 111 19.58 -6.25 -5.99
CA TYR A 111 19.60 -7.71 -6.02
C TYR A 111 20.38 -8.29 -7.20
N LEU A 112 20.26 -7.69 -8.40
CA LEU A 112 20.99 -8.14 -9.58
C LEU A 112 22.50 -7.94 -9.44
N ILE A 113 22.92 -6.79 -8.88
CA ILE A 113 24.33 -6.51 -8.56
C ILE A 113 24.86 -7.51 -7.54
N GLY A 114 24.06 -7.86 -6.53
CA GLY A 114 24.43 -8.86 -5.52
C GLY A 114 24.49 -10.30 -6.03
N ALA A 115 23.79 -10.62 -7.11
CA ALA A 115 23.83 -11.93 -7.75
C ALA A 115 25.05 -12.12 -8.66
N LEU A 116 25.58 -11.04 -9.24
CA LEU A 116 26.78 -11.09 -10.07
C LEU A 116 28.02 -11.39 -9.21
N PRO A 117 28.98 -12.20 -9.69
CA PRO A 117 30.24 -12.48 -9.00
C PRO A 117 31.16 -11.26 -9.11
N ASN A 118 30.80 -10.17 -8.43
CA ASN A 118 31.53 -8.91 -8.42
C ASN A 118 32.13 -8.64 -7.03
N PRO A 119 33.38 -8.13 -6.96
CA PRO A 119 34.02 -7.79 -5.69
C PRO A 119 33.33 -6.63 -4.94
N VAL A 120 32.42 -5.91 -5.61
CA VAL A 120 31.65 -4.79 -5.04
C VAL A 120 30.71 -5.23 -3.91
N ARG A 121 30.36 -6.51 -3.86
CA ARG A 121 29.43 -7.07 -2.86
C ARG A 121 29.97 -7.01 -1.42
N SER A 122 31.29 -7.09 -1.23
CA SER A 122 31.92 -7.07 0.10
C SER A 122 32.13 -5.65 0.64
N THR A 123 31.79 -4.62 -0.13
CA THR A 123 31.99 -3.23 0.31
C THR A 123 30.87 -2.78 1.25
N SER A 124 31.21 -2.13 2.35
CA SER A 124 30.25 -1.58 3.32
C SER A 124 29.27 -0.55 2.70
N THR A 125 29.71 0.17 1.67
CA THR A 125 28.88 1.11 0.92
C THR A 125 27.74 0.41 0.17
N TYR A 126 27.99 -0.78 -0.38
CA TYR A 126 26.97 -1.59 -1.04
C TYR A 126 25.93 -2.11 -0.03
N ALA A 127 26.38 -2.59 1.13
CA ALA A 127 25.47 -3.05 2.18
C ALA A 127 24.53 -1.91 2.65
N PHE A 128 25.06 -0.70 2.85
CA PHE A 128 24.25 0.46 3.20
C PHE A 128 23.23 0.83 2.10
N ALA A 129 23.67 0.87 0.84
CA ALA A 129 22.79 1.14 -0.30
C ALA A 129 21.68 0.09 -0.43
N ALA A 130 21.99 -1.20 -0.22
CA ALA A 130 21.03 -2.29 -0.25
C ALA A 130 19.95 -2.13 0.84
N VAL A 131 20.34 -1.75 2.07
CA VAL A 131 19.38 -1.48 3.15
C VAL A 131 18.46 -0.31 2.80
N ILE A 132 18.97 0.77 2.22
CA ILE A 132 18.14 1.89 1.74
C ILE A 132 17.16 1.41 0.68
N CYS A 133 17.62 0.61 -0.29
CA CYS A 133 16.74 0.05 -1.32
C CYS A 133 15.68 -0.88 -0.73
N GLN A 134 16.00 -1.64 0.33
CA GLN A 134 15.06 -2.49 1.04
C GLN A 134 13.98 -1.67 1.77
N MET A 135 14.36 -0.53 2.36
CA MET A 135 13.42 0.40 3.00
C MET A 135 12.45 1.01 1.98
N LEU A 136 12.95 1.41 0.81
CA LEU A 136 12.11 1.91 -0.29
C LEU A 136 11.10 0.86 -0.76
N PHE A 137 11.52 -0.40 -0.87
CA PHE A 137 10.62 -1.50 -1.20
C PHE A 137 9.55 -1.72 -0.14
N THR A 138 9.93 -1.72 1.14
CA THR A 138 8.98 -1.86 2.25
C THR A 138 7.95 -0.72 2.25
N PHE A 139 8.38 0.50 1.93
CA PHE A 139 7.48 1.63 1.76
C PHE A 139 6.51 1.45 0.58
N SER A 140 6.97 0.83 -0.51
CA SER A 140 6.13 0.47 -1.68
C SER A 140 4.95 -0.44 -1.29
N ILE A 141 5.15 -1.35 -0.33
CA ILE A 141 4.07 -2.22 0.19
C ILE A 141 3.00 -1.39 0.91
N GLY A 142 3.38 -0.30 1.57
CA GLY A 142 2.47 0.63 2.25
C GLY A 142 1.80 1.64 1.32
N MET A 143 2.34 1.87 0.11
CA MET A 143 1.79 2.84 -0.85
C MET A 143 0.31 2.65 -1.22
N PRO A 144 -0.25 1.44 -1.38
CA PRO A 144 -1.67 1.25 -1.66
C PRO A 144 -2.57 1.87 -0.58
N PHE A 145 -2.16 1.79 0.69
CA PHE A 145 -2.90 2.40 1.80
C PHE A 145 -2.90 3.94 1.69
N PHE A 146 -1.72 4.53 1.48
CA PHE A 146 -1.60 5.98 1.27
C PHE A 146 -2.32 6.44 0.01
N SER A 147 -2.22 5.68 -1.07
CA SER A 147 -2.90 5.93 -2.34
C SER A 147 -4.42 5.90 -2.15
N TYR A 148 -4.96 4.94 -1.39
CA TYR A 148 -6.39 4.86 -1.10
C TYR A 148 -6.89 6.07 -0.31
N ILE A 149 -6.12 6.49 0.71
CA ILE A 149 -6.41 7.70 1.51
C ILE A 149 -6.28 8.97 0.66
N LEU A 150 -5.25 9.08 -0.17
CA LEU A 150 -5.00 10.26 -1.00
C LEU A 150 -6.02 10.40 -2.12
N SER A 151 -6.30 9.30 -2.84
CA SER A 151 -7.06 9.27 -4.09
C SER A 151 -8.55 9.50 -3.88
N SER A 152 -9.09 9.05 -2.74
CA SER A 152 -10.49 9.27 -2.47
C SER A 152 -10.76 10.72 -2.10
N ARG A 153 -10.90 11.58 -3.11
CA ARG A 153 -11.47 12.93 -2.98
C ARG A 153 -12.89 12.89 -2.41
N VAL A 154 -13.61 11.77 -2.64
CA VAL A 154 -14.92 11.48 -2.04
C VAL A 154 -14.76 11.22 -0.53
N TYR A 155 -13.78 10.40 -0.12
CA TYR A 155 -13.50 10.16 1.29
C TYR A 155 -12.90 11.39 1.97
N ARG A 156 -12.06 12.21 1.33
CA ARG A 156 -11.59 13.47 1.92
C ARG A 156 -12.72 14.45 2.16
N LYS A 157 -13.74 14.52 1.29
CA LYS A 157 -14.94 15.33 1.53
C LYS A 157 -15.79 14.76 2.66
N GLN A 158 -15.93 13.44 2.75
CA GLN A 158 -16.66 12.78 3.84
C GLN A 158 -15.91 12.85 5.18
N LEU A 159 -14.59 12.64 5.18
CA LEU A 159 -13.69 12.71 6.32
C LEU A 159 -13.53 14.15 6.81
N LYS A 160 -13.38 15.14 5.92
CA LYS A 160 -13.47 16.56 6.32
C LYS A 160 -14.84 16.87 6.92
N ARG A 161 -15.94 16.34 6.36
CA ARG A 161 -17.27 16.47 6.99
C ARG A 161 -17.35 15.79 8.35
N LEU A 162 -16.76 14.60 8.51
CA LEU A 162 -16.78 13.85 9.76
C LEU A 162 -15.96 14.56 10.84
N ILE A 163 -14.72 14.95 10.51
CA ILE A 163 -13.81 15.70 11.37
C ILE A 163 -14.45 17.04 11.75
N TYR A 164 -14.98 17.79 10.78
CA TYR A 164 -15.67 19.05 11.07
C TYR A 164 -16.91 18.84 11.95
N LYS A 165 -17.68 17.77 11.75
CA LYS A 165 -18.85 17.43 12.59
C LYS A 165 -18.42 17.05 14.01
N THR A 166 -17.35 16.28 14.18
CA THR A 166 -16.83 15.87 15.50
C THR A 166 -16.19 17.04 16.24
N PHE A 167 -15.43 17.89 15.54
CA PHE A 167 -14.86 19.11 16.14
C PHE A 167 -15.94 20.12 16.50
N ARG A 168 -16.95 20.33 15.64
CA ARG A 168 -18.07 21.20 15.96
C ARG A 168 -18.92 20.67 17.12
N LYS A 169 -19.16 19.36 17.19
CA LYS A 169 -19.85 18.73 18.35
C LYS A 169 -19.05 18.85 19.65
N ARG A 170 -17.71 18.88 19.59
CA ARG A 170 -16.88 19.12 20.77
C ARG A 170 -16.92 20.58 21.23
N VAL A 171 -16.99 21.53 20.30
CA VAL A 171 -17.08 22.96 20.61
C VAL A 171 -18.46 23.31 21.20
N ASP A 172 -19.56 22.84 20.59
CA ASP A 172 -20.91 23.09 21.14
C ASP A 172 -21.14 22.43 22.51
N ASN A 173 -20.49 21.29 22.81
CA ASN A 173 -20.58 20.65 24.13
C ASN A 173 -19.69 21.30 25.21
N GLN A 174 -18.85 22.27 24.85
CA GLN A 174 -17.96 22.94 25.79
C GLN A 174 -18.46 24.35 26.19
N ASP A 175 -19.46 24.87 25.48
CA ASP A 175 -20.09 26.17 25.73
C ASP A 175 -21.43 26.10 26.50
N ASP A 176 -21.83 24.94 27.03
CA ASP A 176 -22.99 24.84 27.92
C ASP A 176 -22.62 24.49 29.38
N PRO A 177 -22.17 25.47 30.17
CA PRO A 177 -22.11 25.37 31.62
C PRO A 177 -23.47 25.64 32.31
N SER A 178 -24.61 25.57 31.61
CA SER A 178 -25.89 26.11 32.09
C SER A 178 -27.06 25.12 32.15
N ALA A 179 -26.80 23.80 32.16
CA ALA A 179 -27.86 22.79 32.30
C ALA A 179 -27.94 22.15 33.69
N ASN A 180 -27.32 22.74 34.74
CA ASN A 180 -27.35 22.19 36.10
C ASN A 180 -27.71 23.20 37.20
N GLN A 181 -28.52 24.22 36.88
CA GLN A 181 -28.88 25.24 37.86
C GLN A 181 -30.33 25.75 37.75
N ASN A 182 -31.32 24.86 37.56
CA ASN A 182 -32.74 25.27 37.61
C ASN A 182 -33.72 24.20 38.13
N THR A 183 -33.28 23.30 39.01
CA THR A 183 -34.19 22.31 39.63
C THR A 183 -34.10 22.26 41.15
N ILE A 184 -33.65 23.34 41.80
CA ILE A 184 -33.67 23.44 43.27
C ILE A 184 -33.90 24.90 43.67
N HIS A 185 -35.02 25.52 43.30
CA HIS A 185 -35.57 26.69 44.01
C HIS A 185 -36.97 27.01 43.48
N GLN A 186 -37.97 26.24 43.90
CA GLN A 186 -39.32 26.77 44.06
C GLN A 186 -39.98 26.01 45.22
N GLY A 187 -39.71 26.50 46.43
CA GLY A 187 -40.46 26.15 47.62
C GLY A 187 -41.71 27.02 47.73
N THR A 188 -42.74 26.43 48.36
CA THR A 188 -43.59 27.03 49.40
C THR A 188 -44.28 28.38 49.14
N ALA A 189 -45.62 28.36 49.02
CA ALA A 189 -46.57 29.26 49.71
C ALA A 189 -48.02 28.73 49.51
N VAL A 190 -48.68 28.19 50.54
CA VAL A 190 -49.63 28.88 51.46
C VAL A 190 -51.08 29.01 50.92
N ALA A 191 -51.92 28.08 51.40
CA ALA A 191 -53.24 28.21 52.04
C ALA A 191 -54.36 29.18 51.58
N LYS A 192 -55.57 28.58 51.61
CA LYS A 192 -56.91 29.09 52.01
C LYS A 192 -57.77 29.84 50.98
N PRO A 193 -59.11 29.91 51.17
CA PRO A 193 -59.94 29.41 52.29
C PRO A 193 -60.66 28.08 52.05
#